data_AF-A0A370PJ41-F1
#
_entry.id   AF-A0A370PJ41-F1
#
_cell.length_a   1.000
_cell.length_b   1.000
_cell.length_c   1.000
_cell.angle_alpha   90.00
_cell.angle_beta   90.00
_cell.angle_gamma   90.00
#
_symmetry.space_group_name_H-M   'P 1'
#
loop_
_entity.id
_entity.type
_entity.pdbx_description
1 polymer ?
#
loop_
_entity_poly.entity_id
_entity_poly.type
_entity_poly.pdbx_seq_one_letter_code
_entity_poly.pdbx_strand_id
1 'polypeptide(L)'
;MPHSEAPQERTDASADVTSGAQGQQTQIRVLVACPRSGSTLFMRIFRELPRCAVTSRLILQGNYHKFSDQTLARIKPDYTIFSHPEAHPVYRQAVSEGFTTLVTKEELGHEFFKGECDFNILPNRAAYDMTRPAFLVRDPVRVFDSWKNMGWGDLYSFFICYRSLFKMLKASPTPQVVLYEQLVADPRDTVTALAQYWGIAYDEGCLEFRQPFGDYLFNGDREQSIYQGAVPAGLFNRVKSHTHVEDFQGHGLLSALEIEHIEAEVGGLYLEAYGRQLDPISSLLFKKTWFGFDLDDTLHEFRKASAHASQSVFAAIRVNHPESKDTIDDLQATYRDILRSNSANAFTDGKSSEDYRSDRFQRLLEAHGHEPSRVEVEELLAIYKSSLRAALTLKAGAVRLLQKLRSHGKKVIIITEGPQDAQEWTVTELGLQPFIDILTTTNEVGVSKVDGLFSAVLEKHSIVPTDMVYVGDSEQRDIGPARAAGIDTVLYDEKSNCRLRDPHSLRLNSLPKLEYLMGRHEGA
;
A
#
# COMPACT_ATOMS: atom_id res chain seq x y z
N MET A 1 50.58 -80.41 4.92
CA MET A 1 51.74 -79.78 5.61
C MET A 1 52.59 -79.08 4.56
N PRO A 2 53.00 -77.81 4.71
CA PRO A 2 52.46 -76.74 5.56
C PRO A 2 52.31 -75.37 4.80
N HIS A 3 52.17 -74.31 5.59
CA HIS A 3 51.64 -72.95 5.40
C HIS A 3 52.55 -71.87 4.77
N SER A 4 51.92 -70.68 4.62
CA SER A 4 52.41 -69.27 4.57
C SER A 4 52.68 -68.71 3.17
N GLU A 5 52.37 -67.46 2.80
CA GLU A 5 52.30 -66.19 3.55
C GLU A 5 51.51 -65.14 2.74
N ALA A 6 50.96 -64.11 3.41
CA ALA A 6 50.34 -62.93 2.79
C ALA A 6 51.40 -61.92 2.27
N PRO A 7 51.00 -60.94 1.44
CA PRO A 7 51.43 -59.58 1.73
C PRO A 7 50.37 -58.49 1.49
N GLN A 8 50.63 -57.36 2.14
CA GLN A 8 49.85 -56.11 2.18
C GLN A 8 50.55 -55.01 1.36
N GLU A 9 49.74 -54.03 0.93
CA GLU A 9 50.06 -52.62 0.56
C GLU A 9 50.40 -52.17 -0.89
N ARG A 10 49.49 -51.29 -1.40
CA ARG A 10 49.60 -49.98 -2.12
C ARG A 10 50.72 -49.81 -3.18
N THR A 11 50.55 -49.16 -4.34
CA THR A 11 49.95 -47.84 -4.70
C THR A 11 49.74 -47.72 -6.23
N ASP A 12 48.80 -46.85 -6.63
CA ASP A 12 48.68 -46.01 -7.84
C ASP A 12 48.73 -46.60 -9.27
N ALA A 13 47.65 -46.42 -10.04
CA ALA A 13 47.50 -45.29 -10.99
C ALA A 13 46.36 -45.53 -12.01
N SER A 14 45.46 -44.53 -12.10
CA SER A 14 44.74 -44.03 -13.28
C SER A 14 44.10 -44.99 -14.29
N ALA A 15 42.76 -44.94 -14.42
CA ALA A 15 42.10 -44.67 -15.70
C ALA A 15 40.58 -44.41 -15.50
N ASP A 16 40.13 -43.31 -16.10
CA ASP A 16 38.80 -43.04 -16.65
C ASP A 16 37.57 -43.09 -15.74
N VAL A 17 37.29 -41.95 -15.12
CA VAL A 17 35.91 -41.45 -14.96
C VAL A 17 35.87 -39.96 -15.31
N THR A 18 35.95 -39.66 -16.61
CA THR A 18 35.64 -38.32 -17.15
C THR A 18 34.69 -38.45 -18.33
N SER A 19 33.42 -38.78 -18.05
CA SER A 19 32.32 -38.37 -18.93
C SER A 19 31.01 -38.36 -18.15
N GLY A 20 30.43 -37.18 -17.94
CA GLY A 20 29.10 -37.09 -17.30
C GLY A 20 28.76 -35.81 -16.53
N ALA A 21 29.39 -34.67 -16.79
CA ALA A 21 28.86 -33.38 -16.35
C ALA A 21 29.24 -32.30 -17.36
N GLN A 22 28.49 -32.19 -18.46
CA GLN A 22 28.39 -30.91 -19.17
C GLN A 22 27.80 -29.92 -18.15
N GLY A 23 28.66 -29.07 -17.58
CA GLY A 23 28.29 -28.13 -16.53
C GLY A 23 27.14 -27.24 -16.99
N GLN A 24 25.99 -27.39 -16.35
CA GLN A 24 24.83 -26.55 -16.61
C GLN A 24 25.20 -25.11 -16.26
N GLN A 25 25.20 -24.23 -17.26
CA GLN A 25 25.51 -22.81 -17.07
C GLN A 25 24.53 -22.21 -16.05
N THR A 26 25.07 -21.56 -15.00
CA THR A 26 24.25 -20.88 -13.99
C THR A 26 23.37 -19.84 -14.66
N GLN A 27 22.06 -19.91 -14.39
CA GLN A 27 21.08 -19.01 -14.98
C GLN A 27 21.04 -17.69 -14.21
N ILE A 28 20.89 -16.56 -14.90
CA ILE A 28 20.69 -15.25 -14.25
C ILE A 28 19.21 -14.89 -14.35
N ARG A 29 18.60 -14.47 -13.23
CA ARG A 29 17.20 -14.02 -13.16
C ARG A 29 17.10 -12.67 -12.50
N VAL A 30 16.45 -11.72 -13.15
CA VAL A 30 16.38 -10.33 -12.67
C VAL A 30 14.95 -9.99 -12.24
N LEU A 31 14.81 -9.53 -10.99
CA LEU A 31 13.63 -8.85 -10.48
C LEU A 31 13.86 -7.34 -10.55
N VAL A 32 13.15 -6.66 -11.45
CA VAL A 32 13.18 -5.20 -11.57
C VAL A 32 12.12 -4.61 -10.66
N ALA A 33 12.48 -3.63 -9.83
CA ALA A 33 11.54 -3.07 -8.84
C ALA A 33 11.78 -1.58 -8.56
N CYS A 34 10.81 -0.93 -7.92
CA CYS A 34 11.03 0.35 -7.26
C CYS A 34 11.60 0.11 -5.85
N PRO A 35 12.52 0.95 -5.32
CA PRO A 35 12.93 0.93 -3.93
C PRO A 35 11.72 0.96 -3.00
N ARG A 36 11.77 0.19 -1.91
CA ARG A 36 10.67 0.09 -0.92
C ARG A 36 9.38 -0.55 -1.44
N SER A 37 9.41 -1.20 -2.62
CA SER A 37 8.29 -1.99 -3.15
C SER A 37 8.08 -3.35 -2.48
N GLY A 38 8.97 -3.77 -1.57
CA GLY A 38 8.93 -5.12 -0.97
C GLY A 38 9.81 -6.15 -1.68
N SER A 39 10.57 -5.74 -2.71
CA SER A 39 11.50 -6.57 -3.49
C SER A 39 12.47 -7.44 -2.66
N THR A 40 12.92 -6.97 -1.50
CA THR A 40 13.85 -7.71 -0.62
C THR A 40 13.23 -9.01 -0.11
N LEU A 41 11.90 -9.06 0.06
CA LEU A 41 11.20 -10.27 0.51
C LEU A 41 11.37 -11.41 -0.50
N PHE A 42 11.37 -11.11 -1.81
CA PHE A 42 11.66 -12.11 -2.84
C PHE A 42 13.08 -12.65 -2.73
N MET A 43 14.09 -11.81 -2.44
CA MET A 43 15.45 -12.31 -2.26
C MET A 43 15.54 -13.26 -1.08
N ARG A 44 14.78 -12.99 -0.01
CA ARG A 44 14.68 -13.92 1.11
C ARG A 44 14.04 -15.25 0.71
N ILE A 45 12.88 -15.20 0.05
CA ILE A 45 12.14 -16.39 -0.40
C ILE A 45 13.01 -17.25 -1.33
N PHE A 46 13.62 -16.65 -2.35
CA PHE A 46 14.42 -17.41 -3.32
C PHE A 46 15.72 -17.95 -2.72
N ARG A 47 16.28 -17.34 -1.66
CA ARG A 47 17.47 -17.88 -0.98
C ARG A 47 17.19 -19.19 -0.26
N GLU A 48 15.96 -19.44 0.18
CA GLU A 48 15.56 -20.70 0.80
C GLU A 48 15.61 -21.88 -0.18
N LEU A 49 15.60 -21.62 -1.49
CA LEU A 49 15.65 -22.67 -2.51
C LEU A 49 17.08 -23.22 -2.66
N PRO A 50 17.31 -24.55 -2.55
CA PRO A 50 18.65 -25.15 -2.40
C PRO A 50 19.68 -24.88 -3.52
N ARG A 51 19.28 -24.32 -4.66
CA ARG A 51 20.16 -24.06 -5.81
C ARG A 51 20.09 -22.62 -6.33
N CYS A 52 19.56 -21.71 -5.51
CA CYS A 52 19.41 -20.30 -5.81
C CYS A 52 20.36 -19.47 -4.95
N ALA A 53 21.31 -18.81 -5.61
CA ALA A 53 22.02 -17.67 -5.05
C ALA A 53 21.15 -16.42 -5.19
N VAL A 54 21.26 -15.49 -4.24
CA VAL A 54 20.60 -14.18 -4.32
C VAL A 54 21.58 -13.02 -4.14
N THR A 55 21.33 -11.92 -4.85
CA THR A 55 22.10 -10.67 -4.72
C THR A 55 21.22 -9.45 -5.00
N SER A 56 21.69 -8.24 -4.69
CA SER A 56 20.91 -7.01 -4.78
C SER A 56 21.75 -5.84 -5.25
N ARG A 57 21.42 -5.24 -6.41
CA ARG A 57 22.13 -4.12 -7.07
C ARG A 57 23.55 -4.40 -7.56
N LEU A 58 24.13 -5.54 -7.19
CA LEU A 58 25.57 -5.78 -7.38
C LEU A 58 25.95 -6.19 -8.79
N ILE A 59 25.02 -6.70 -9.60
CA ILE A 59 25.35 -7.15 -10.96
C ILE A 59 25.59 -5.97 -11.91
N LEU A 60 25.11 -4.78 -11.57
CA LEU A 60 25.30 -3.56 -12.35
C LEU A 60 26.25 -2.57 -11.66
N GLN A 61 26.52 -2.73 -10.36
CA GLN A 61 27.40 -1.86 -9.58
C GLN A 61 28.88 -2.31 -9.56
N GLY A 62 29.30 -3.31 -10.33
CA GLY A 62 30.68 -3.83 -10.34
C GLY A 62 31.81 -2.79 -10.55
N ASN A 63 31.49 -1.62 -11.11
CA ASN A 63 32.43 -0.50 -11.31
C ASN A 63 32.53 0.49 -10.14
N TYR A 64 31.76 0.32 -9.05
CA TYR A 64 31.75 1.24 -7.91
C TYR A 64 33.11 1.39 -7.20
N HIS A 65 33.95 0.35 -7.24
CA HIS A 65 35.22 0.31 -6.50
C HIS A 65 36.44 0.82 -7.29
N LYS A 66 36.30 1.12 -8.59
CA LYS A 66 37.46 1.43 -9.46
C LYS A 66 37.91 2.89 -9.41
N PHE A 67 37.15 3.79 -8.79
CA PHE A 67 37.49 5.21 -8.73
C PHE A 67 37.57 5.69 -7.28
N SER A 68 38.78 6.07 -6.84
CA SER A 68 39.03 6.82 -5.60
C SER A 68 38.64 8.30 -5.72
N ASP A 69 37.88 8.66 -6.76
CA ASP A 69 37.52 10.03 -7.09
C ASP A 69 36.19 10.38 -6.41
N GLN A 70 36.24 11.34 -5.49
CA GLN A 70 35.08 11.86 -4.78
C GLN A 70 34.23 12.82 -5.63
N THR A 71 34.64 13.10 -6.87
CA THR A 71 33.78 13.78 -7.82
C THR A 71 32.81 12.78 -8.42
N LEU A 72 31.51 13.12 -8.38
CA LEU A 72 30.37 12.32 -8.87
C LEU A 72 30.36 12.15 -10.40
N ALA A 73 31.47 11.68 -10.99
CA ALA A 73 31.56 11.28 -12.37
C ALA A 73 30.80 9.96 -12.56
N ARG A 74 29.53 10.09 -13.02
CA ARG A 74 28.59 9.05 -13.47
C ARG A 74 29.17 7.62 -13.49
N ILE A 75 28.86 6.86 -12.46
CA ILE A 75 29.15 5.43 -12.39
C ILE A 75 28.41 4.73 -13.53
N LYS A 76 29.15 4.05 -14.41
CA LYS A 76 28.57 3.29 -15.52
C LYS A 76 28.20 1.89 -15.06
N PRO A 77 26.99 1.40 -15.37
CA PRO A 77 26.61 0.02 -15.07
C PRO A 77 27.56 -0.98 -15.68
N ASP A 78 27.89 -2.02 -14.92
CA ASP A 78 28.67 -3.14 -15.41
C ASP A 78 27.79 -4.11 -16.21
N TYR A 79 27.49 -3.75 -17.46
CA TYR A 79 26.72 -4.61 -18.35
C TYR A 79 27.48 -5.86 -18.82
N THR A 80 28.73 -6.07 -18.38
CA THR A 80 29.49 -7.28 -18.75
C THR A 80 28.79 -8.54 -18.25
N ILE A 81 28.02 -8.48 -17.16
CA ILE A 81 27.18 -9.58 -16.67
C ILE A 81 26.23 -10.13 -17.75
N PHE A 82 25.81 -9.31 -18.71
CA PHE A 82 24.90 -9.71 -19.78
C PHE A 82 25.61 -10.26 -21.04
N SER A 83 26.92 -10.07 -21.16
CA SER A 83 27.69 -10.48 -22.34
C SER A 83 28.76 -11.54 -22.05
N HIS A 84 29.38 -11.44 -20.87
CA HIS A 84 30.52 -12.21 -20.39
C HIS A 84 30.34 -12.51 -18.89
N PRO A 85 29.23 -13.18 -18.49
CA PRO A 85 28.92 -13.42 -17.08
C PRO A 85 30.05 -14.14 -16.33
N GLU A 86 30.81 -15.01 -17.01
CA GLU A 86 31.97 -15.72 -16.47
C GLU A 86 33.11 -14.80 -15.99
N ALA A 87 33.18 -13.56 -16.49
CA ALA A 87 34.13 -12.56 -16.02
C ALA A 87 33.62 -11.81 -14.78
N HIS A 88 32.31 -11.85 -14.49
CA HIS A 88 31.70 -11.06 -13.43
C HIS A 88 31.90 -11.71 -12.05
N PRO A 89 32.39 -10.99 -11.02
CA PRO A 89 32.73 -11.56 -9.71
C PRO A 89 31.58 -12.32 -9.03
N VAL A 90 30.40 -11.71 -8.97
CA VAL A 90 29.21 -12.31 -8.32
C VAL A 90 28.75 -13.59 -9.03
N TYR A 91 28.87 -13.63 -10.36
CA TYR A 91 28.52 -14.82 -11.12
C TYR A 91 29.53 -15.95 -10.90
N ARG A 92 30.83 -15.64 -10.94
CA ARG A 92 31.89 -16.62 -10.61
C ARG A 92 31.71 -17.21 -9.22
N GLN A 93 31.37 -16.37 -8.24
CA GLN A 93 31.09 -16.84 -6.89
C GLN A 93 29.91 -17.82 -6.88
N ALA A 94 28.77 -17.46 -7.49
CA ALA A 94 27.61 -18.33 -7.59
C ALA A 94 27.94 -19.70 -8.22
N VAL A 95 28.73 -19.70 -9.30
CA VAL A 95 29.19 -20.92 -9.98
C VAL A 95 30.10 -21.74 -9.06
N SER A 96 31.06 -21.10 -8.39
CA SER A 96 32.01 -21.78 -7.50
C SER A 96 31.36 -22.43 -6.28
N GLU A 97 30.26 -21.84 -5.79
CA GLU A 97 29.47 -22.34 -4.68
C GLU A 97 28.40 -23.37 -5.14
N GLY A 98 28.36 -23.70 -6.44
CA GLY A 98 27.51 -24.75 -6.99
C GLY A 98 26.04 -24.35 -7.25
N PHE A 99 25.73 -23.05 -7.26
CA PHE A 99 24.38 -22.58 -7.53
C PHE A 99 24.05 -22.66 -9.02
N THR A 100 22.88 -23.23 -9.33
CA THR A 100 22.39 -23.32 -10.72
C THR A 100 21.66 -22.08 -11.19
N THR A 101 21.22 -21.22 -10.26
CA THR A 101 20.55 -19.95 -10.57
C THR A 101 21.06 -18.84 -9.67
N LEU A 102 21.37 -17.69 -10.25
CA LEU A 102 21.61 -16.42 -9.59
C LEU A 102 20.38 -15.53 -9.79
N VAL A 103 19.60 -15.34 -8.72
CA VAL A 103 18.50 -14.38 -8.69
C VAL A 103 19.04 -13.05 -8.19
N THR A 104 18.72 -11.97 -8.88
CA THR A 104 19.13 -10.63 -8.48
C THR A 104 17.94 -9.69 -8.50
N LYS A 105 17.86 -8.81 -7.51
CA LYS A 105 16.97 -7.65 -7.56
C LYS A 105 17.74 -6.40 -7.99
N GLU A 106 17.15 -5.67 -8.92
CA GLU A 106 17.66 -4.39 -9.42
C GLU A 106 16.56 -3.33 -9.24
N GLU A 107 16.90 -2.24 -8.55
CA GLU A 107 15.92 -1.22 -8.13
C GLU A 107 16.19 0.13 -8.79
N LEU A 108 15.14 0.76 -9.32
CA LEU A 108 15.17 2.08 -9.96
C LEU A 108 15.06 3.23 -8.93
N GLY A 109 16.05 4.11 -8.77
CA GLY A 109 16.03 5.28 -7.84
C GLY A 109 16.69 5.03 -6.46
N HIS A 110 17.08 5.99 -5.61
CA HIS A 110 17.16 7.47 -5.67
C HIS A 110 18.43 7.92 -4.91
N GLU A 111 19.28 8.72 -5.55
CA GLU A 111 20.10 9.77 -4.91
C GLU A 111 20.74 10.63 -6.02
N PHE A 112 20.23 11.85 -6.23
CA PHE A 112 20.86 12.87 -7.08
C PHE A 112 22.34 13.07 -6.71
N PHE A 113 22.69 12.85 -5.43
CA PHE A 113 24.05 12.96 -4.89
C PHE A 113 24.91 11.70 -5.01
N LYS A 114 24.40 10.56 -5.50
CA LYS A 114 25.20 9.32 -5.65
C LYS A 114 25.09 8.63 -7.02
N GLY A 115 24.18 9.06 -7.91
CA GLY A 115 24.19 8.65 -9.33
C GLY A 115 23.77 7.19 -9.60
N GLU A 116 23.06 6.55 -8.67
CA GLU A 116 22.87 5.09 -8.65
C GLU A 116 21.85 4.53 -9.64
N CYS A 117 21.07 5.34 -10.37
CA CYS A 117 19.72 4.87 -10.68
C CYS A 117 18.95 5.45 -11.89
N ASP A 118 19.60 6.19 -12.79
CA ASP A 118 18.97 6.61 -14.06
C ASP A 118 19.33 5.69 -15.24
N PHE A 119 20.01 4.58 -14.97
CA PHE A 119 20.43 3.68 -16.03
C PHE A 119 19.39 2.62 -16.36
N ASN A 120 19.37 2.25 -17.63
CA ASN A 120 18.54 1.16 -18.12
C ASN A 120 19.07 -0.18 -17.61
N ILE A 121 18.41 -0.77 -16.61
CA ILE A 121 18.77 -2.09 -16.04
C ILE A 121 18.91 -3.15 -17.14
N LEU A 122 18.10 -3.05 -18.20
CA LEU A 122 18.05 -3.99 -19.31
C LEU A 122 18.41 -3.26 -20.63
N PRO A 123 19.71 -3.10 -20.93
CA PRO A 123 20.19 -2.17 -21.96
C PRO A 123 19.84 -2.58 -23.39
N ASN A 124 19.61 -3.87 -23.64
CA ASN A 124 19.40 -4.42 -24.97
C ASN A 124 18.62 -5.75 -24.93
N ARG A 125 18.21 -6.24 -26.09
CA ARG A 125 17.42 -7.47 -26.24
C ARG A 125 18.10 -8.71 -25.63
N ALA A 126 19.42 -8.83 -25.76
CA ALA A 126 20.17 -9.95 -25.18
C ALA A 126 20.04 -10.00 -23.66
N ALA A 127 20.04 -8.84 -22.98
CA ALA A 127 19.80 -8.77 -21.55
C ALA A 127 18.39 -9.27 -21.17
N TYR A 128 17.35 -8.91 -21.93
CA TYR A 128 15.99 -9.43 -21.71
C TYR A 128 15.91 -10.94 -21.90
N ASP A 129 16.44 -11.46 -23.01
CA ASP A 129 16.35 -12.88 -23.35
C ASP A 129 17.14 -13.74 -22.34
N MET A 130 18.32 -13.27 -21.93
CA MET A 130 19.18 -13.98 -20.96
C MET A 130 18.57 -14.00 -19.55
N THR A 131 18.05 -12.85 -19.09
CA THR A 131 17.64 -12.70 -17.68
C THR A 131 16.18 -13.05 -17.43
N ARG A 132 15.33 -13.06 -18.47
CA ARG A 132 13.88 -13.26 -18.38
C ARG A 132 13.30 -12.43 -17.23
N PRO A 133 13.36 -11.09 -17.33
CA PRO A 133 13.08 -10.21 -16.20
C PRO A 133 11.63 -10.36 -15.74
N ALA A 134 11.42 -10.22 -14.43
CA ALA A 134 10.11 -10.02 -13.83
C ALA A 134 10.07 -8.63 -13.20
N PHE A 135 8.93 -7.95 -13.30
CA PHE A 135 8.74 -6.57 -12.85
C PHE A 135 7.84 -6.57 -11.62
N LEU A 136 8.41 -6.25 -10.46
CA LEU A 136 7.65 -6.09 -9.23
C LEU A 136 6.95 -4.73 -9.23
N VAL A 137 5.63 -4.79 -9.24
CA VAL A 137 4.75 -3.63 -9.13
C VAL A 137 4.10 -3.65 -7.74
N ARG A 138 4.07 -2.50 -7.08
CA ARG A 138 3.34 -2.25 -5.83
C ARG A 138 2.53 -0.98 -6.02
N ASP A 139 1.50 -0.79 -5.20
CA ASP A 139 0.75 0.47 -5.18
C ASP A 139 1.67 1.69 -4.96
N PRO A 140 1.66 2.69 -5.85
CA PRO A 140 2.57 3.82 -5.78
C PRO A 140 2.33 4.71 -4.55
N VAL A 141 1.10 4.82 -4.05
CA VAL A 141 0.79 5.53 -2.80
C VAL A 141 1.54 4.87 -1.65
N ARG A 142 1.54 3.53 -1.61
CA ARG A 142 2.22 2.74 -0.58
C ARG A 142 3.74 2.86 -0.65
N VAL A 143 4.30 2.90 -1.86
CA VAL A 143 5.75 3.03 -2.03
C VAL A 143 6.21 4.44 -1.65
N PHE A 144 5.51 5.49 -2.10
CA PHE A 144 5.92 6.86 -1.80
C PHE A 144 5.74 7.22 -0.31
N ASP A 145 4.70 6.71 0.35
CA ASP A 145 4.54 6.83 1.80
C ASP A 145 5.74 6.22 2.55
N SER A 146 6.26 5.09 2.06
CA SER A 146 7.48 4.47 2.58
C SER A 146 8.76 5.26 2.27
N TRP A 147 8.82 5.93 1.12
CA TRP A 147 9.91 6.85 0.76
C TRP A 147 9.94 8.04 1.71
N LYS A 148 8.78 8.66 1.94
CA LYS A 148 8.64 9.81 2.84
C LYS A 148 9.04 9.46 4.28
N ASN A 149 8.69 8.25 4.75
CA ASN A 149 9.16 7.74 6.05
C ASN A 149 10.70 7.62 6.14
N MET A 150 11.39 7.46 5.01
CA MET A 150 12.86 7.46 4.93
C MET A 150 13.47 8.85 4.71
N GLY A 151 12.64 9.90 4.65
CA GLY A 151 13.05 11.26 4.31
C GLY A 151 13.20 11.51 2.80
N TRP A 152 12.74 10.60 1.94
CA TRP A 152 12.77 10.77 0.49
C TRP A 152 11.46 11.41 0.00
N GLY A 153 11.47 12.73 -0.17
CA GLY A 153 10.28 13.52 -0.53
C GLY A 153 10.18 13.95 -2.00
N ASP A 154 11.09 13.53 -2.88
CA ASP A 154 11.07 13.96 -4.28
C ASP A 154 10.10 13.14 -5.13
N LEU A 155 8.92 13.71 -5.38
CA LEU A 155 7.89 13.13 -6.25
C LEU A 155 8.36 12.97 -7.70
N TYR A 156 9.21 13.87 -8.21
CA TYR A 156 9.61 13.83 -9.61
C TYR A 156 10.47 12.60 -9.92
N SER A 157 11.50 12.34 -9.11
CA SER A 157 12.28 11.11 -9.21
C SER A 157 11.43 9.86 -8.97
N PHE A 158 10.43 9.93 -8.07
CA PHE A 158 9.50 8.84 -7.86
C PHE A 158 8.70 8.49 -9.13
N PHE A 159 8.20 9.51 -9.85
CA PHE A 159 7.50 9.29 -11.12
C PHE A 159 8.43 8.76 -12.21
N ILE A 160 9.66 9.25 -12.31
CA ILE A 160 10.67 8.72 -13.24
C ILE A 160 10.91 7.22 -12.97
N CYS A 161 11.05 6.85 -11.70
CA CYS A 161 11.25 5.47 -11.28
C CYS A 161 10.11 4.56 -11.77
N TYR A 162 8.86 4.89 -11.42
CA TYR A 162 7.69 4.11 -11.87
C TYR A 162 7.57 4.08 -13.39
N ARG A 163 7.69 5.22 -14.07
CA ARG A 163 7.60 5.28 -15.54
C ARG A 163 8.68 4.45 -16.22
N SER A 164 9.89 4.45 -15.68
CA SER A 164 11.00 3.65 -16.20
C SER A 164 10.77 2.15 -16.01
N LEU A 165 10.21 1.74 -14.88
CA LEU A 165 9.80 0.35 -14.64
C LEU A 165 8.83 -0.12 -15.73
N PHE A 166 7.76 0.65 -15.98
CA PHE A 166 6.76 0.32 -16.98
C PHE A 166 7.27 0.44 -18.42
N LYS A 167 8.22 1.34 -18.70
CA LYS A 167 8.90 1.42 -20.00
C LYS A 167 9.67 0.14 -20.30
N MET A 168 10.42 -0.39 -19.33
CA MET A 168 11.13 -1.67 -19.50
C MET A 168 10.17 -2.85 -19.57
N LEU A 169 9.10 -2.86 -18.77
CA LEU A 169 8.05 -3.88 -18.83
C LEU A 169 7.44 -3.95 -20.25
N LYS A 170 7.09 -2.80 -20.83
CA LYS A 170 6.54 -2.70 -22.20
C LYS A 170 7.55 -3.10 -23.28
N ALA A 171 8.84 -2.85 -23.04
CA ALA A 171 9.91 -3.26 -23.95
C ALA A 171 10.27 -4.76 -23.83
N SER A 172 9.81 -5.43 -22.77
CA SER A 172 10.10 -6.84 -22.55
C SER A 172 9.45 -7.71 -23.63
N PRO A 173 10.19 -8.63 -24.28
CA PRO A 173 9.61 -9.58 -25.24
C PRO A 173 8.62 -10.55 -24.60
N THR A 174 8.83 -10.86 -23.31
CA THR A 174 7.95 -11.66 -22.48
C THR A 174 7.64 -10.87 -21.20
N PRO A 175 6.69 -9.94 -21.23
CA PRO A 175 6.35 -9.14 -20.06
C PRO A 175 5.85 -10.04 -18.92
N GLN A 176 6.55 -10.00 -17.78
CA GLN A 176 6.14 -10.69 -16.57
C GLN A 176 5.98 -9.68 -15.44
N VAL A 177 4.74 -9.52 -14.97
CA VAL A 177 4.41 -8.71 -13.80
C VAL A 177 4.35 -9.62 -12.58
N VAL A 178 4.79 -9.08 -11.44
CA VAL A 178 4.56 -9.65 -10.12
C VAL A 178 4.00 -8.53 -9.25
N LEU A 179 2.83 -8.74 -8.65
CA LEU A 179 2.20 -7.75 -7.78
C LEU A 179 2.52 -8.05 -6.32
N TYR A 180 2.99 -7.06 -5.58
CA TYR A 180 3.26 -7.22 -4.15
C TYR A 180 1.97 -7.58 -3.38
N GLU A 181 0.84 -7.00 -3.76
CA GLU A 181 -0.45 -7.27 -3.13
C GLU A 181 -0.92 -8.71 -3.35
N GLN A 182 -0.59 -9.32 -4.51
CA GLN A 182 -0.84 -10.73 -4.77
C GLN A 182 0.09 -11.63 -3.95
N LEU A 183 1.37 -11.25 -3.81
CA LEU A 183 2.30 -11.97 -2.93
C LEU A 183 1.76 -12.03 -1.50
N VAL A 184 1.23 -10.92 -0.98
CA VAL A 184 0.67 -10.86 0.37
C VAL A 184 -0.62 -11.68 0.50
N ALA A 185 -1.50 -11.62 -0.50
CA ALA A 185 -2.78 -12.32 -0.46
C ALA A 185 -2.64 -13.84 -0.69
N ASP A 186 -1.71 -14.24 -1.55
CA ASP A 186 -1.50 -15.63 -1.97
C ASP A 186 -0.01 -15.90 -2.25
N PRO A 187 0.81 -16.03 -1.18
CA PRO A 187 2.26 -16.17 -1.33
C PRO A 187 2.64 -17.43 -2.12
N ARG A 188 1.90 -18.53 -1.91
CA ARG A 188 2.17 -19.82 -2.53
C ARG A 188 2.02 -19.74 -4.04
N ASP A 189 0.87 -19.27 -4.52
CA ASP A 189 0.60 -19.19 -5.96
C ASP A 189 1.50 -18.16 -6.64
N THR A 190 1.73 -17.01 -5.98
CA THR A 190 2.58 -15.94 -6.52
C THR A 190 4.02 -16.39 -6.72
N VAL A 191 4.61 -17.05 -5.71
CA VAL A 191 5.99 -17.55 -5.79
C VAL A 191 6.09 -18.74 -6.74
N THR A 192 5.11 -19.64 -6.75
CA THR A 192 5.07 -20.79 -7.67
C THR A 192 5.04 -20.32 -9.12
N ALA A 193 4.18 -19.35 -9.46
CA ALA A 193 4.08 -18.79 -10.80
C ALA A 193 5.39 -18.13 -11.25
N LEU A 194 6.04 -17.37 -10.35
CA LEU A 194 7.33 -16.73 -10.66
C LEU A 194 8.47 -17.75 -10.81
N ALA A 195 8.52 -18.77 -9.94
CA ALA A 195 9.49 -19.87 -10.05
C ALA A 195 9.32 -20.64 -11.36
N GLN A 196 8.07 -20.96 -11.74
CA GLN A 196 7.74 -21.60 -13.01
C GLN A 196 8.16 -20.73 -14.20
N TYR A 197 7.86 -19.42 -14.16
CA TYR A 197 8.32 -18.48 -15.19
C TYR A 197 9.84 -18.52 -15.31
N TRP A 198 10.58 -18.50 -14.22
CA TRP A 198 12.05 -18.53 -14.24
C TRP A 198 12.68 -19.90 -14.48
N GLY A 199 11.91 -20.98 -14.46
CA GLY A 199 12.41 -22.35 -14.57
C GLY A 199 13.15 -22.82 -13.32
N ILE A 200 12.79 -22.28 -12.15
CA ILE A 200 13.35 -22.65 -10.86
C ILE A 200 12.43 -23.70 -10.22
N ALA A 201 13.02 -24.76 -9.66
CA ALA A 201 12.25 -25.75 -8.91
C ALA A 201 11.66 -25.12 -7.64
N TYR A 202 10.33 -25.12 -7.53
CA TYR A 202 9.63 -24.63 -6.36
C TYR A 202 9.66 -25.67 -5.23
N ASP A 203 9.88 -25.19 -4.00
CA ASP A 203 9.78 -25.97 -2.77
C ASP A 203 8.98 -25.13 -1.77
N GLU A 204 7.95 -25.72 -1.15
CA GLU A 204 7.05 -25.00 -0.25
C GLU A 204 7.75 -24.49 1.02
N GLY A 205 8.84 -25.14 1.43
CA GLY A 205 9.69 -24.70 2.55
C GLY A 205 10.29 -23.32 2.34
N CYS A 206 10.28 -22.77 1.11
CA CYS A 206 10.76 -21.41 0.85
C CYS A 206 9.94 -20.29 1.52
N LEU A 207 8.73 -20.60 1.98
CA LEU A 207 7.88 -19.70 2.74
C LEU A 207 8.01 -19.88 4.26
N GLU A 208 8.86 -20.80 4.72
CA GLU A 208 9.11 -21.04 6.14
C GLU A 208 10.30 -20.27 6.70
N PHE A 209 11.10 -19.64 5.83
CA PHE A 209 12.18 -18.74 6.22
C PHE A 209 13.22 -19.36 7.17
N ARG A 210 13.65 -20.59 6.88
CA ARG A 210 14.53 -21.41 7.72
C ARG A 210 16.01 -20.98 7.64
N GLN A 211 16.43 -20.35 6.55
CA GLN A 211 17.82 -19.93 6.34
C GLN A 211 18.11 -18.55 6.99
N PRO A 212 19.33 -18.33 7.51
CA PRO A 212 19.73 -17.02 8.04
C PRO A 212 19.62 -15.92 6.99
N PHE A 213 18.90 -14.84 7.30
CA PHE A 213 18.81 -13.69 6.40
C PHE A 213 20.11 -12.87 6.41
N GLY A 214 20.78 -12.78 5.26
CA GLY A 214 22.05 -12.08 5.12
C GLY A 214 23.11 -12.83 4.31
N ASP A 215 22.83 -14.08 3.94
CA ASP A 215 23.67 -14.89 3.03
C ASP A 215 23.42 -14.51 1.56
N TYR A 216 23.65 -13.23 1.25
CA TYR A 216 23.69 -12.73 -0.12
C TYR A 216 25.10 -12.87 -0.67
N LEU A 217 25.23 -13.07 -1.98
CA LEU A 217 26.52 -12.91 -2.63
C LEU A 217 26.86 -11.42 -2.69
N PHE A 218 27.97 -11.02 -2.05
CA PHE A 218 28.46 -9.65 -1.97
C PHE A 218 29.74 -9.45 -2.79
N ASN A 219 29.95 -8.24 -3.30
CA ASN A 219 31.13 -7.87 -4.09
C ASN A 219 32.28 -7.28 -3.21
N GLY A 220 32.08 -7.18 -1.89
CA GLY A 220 33.07 -6.64 -0.94
C GLY A 220 32.51 -6.25 0.44
N ASP A 221 33.40 -5.78 1.33
CA ASP A 221 33.11 -5.47 2.74
C ASP A 221 32.10 -4.32 2.94
N ARG A 222 32.03 -3.36 2.00
CA ARG A 222 31.07 -2.25 2.06
C ARG A 222 29.64 -2.75 1.87
N GLU A 223 29.40 -3.53 0.83
CA GLU A 223 28.09 -4.12 0.52
C GLU A 223 27.70 -5.07 1.65
N GLN A 224 28.64 -5.88 2.11
CA GLN A 224 28.45 -6.70 3.31
C GLN A 224 28.04 -5.83 4.50
N SER A 225 28.69 -4.69 4.76
CA SER A 225 28.26 -3.76 5.81
C SER A 225 26.87 -3.15 5.57
N ILE A 226 26.49 -2.71 4.38
CA ILE A 226 25.14 -2.14 4.14
C ILE A 226 24.02 -3.13 4.52
N TYR A 227 24.23 -4.42 4.25
CA TYR A 227 23.23 -5.47 4.52
C TYR A 227 23.44 -6.19 5.87
N GLN A 228 24.65 -6.18 6.44
CA GLN A 228 25.02 -6.90 7.66
C GLN A 228 25.38 -6.00 8.86
N GLY A 229 25.78 -4.73 8.69
CA GLY A 229 26.26 -3.80 9.74
C GLY A 229 25.69 -2.36 9.68
N ALA A 230 25.32 -1.81 10.83
CA ALA A 230 24.78 -0.44 10.99
C ALA A 230 23.62 -0.10 10.02
N VAL A 231 22.55 -0.86 10.15
CA VAL A 231 21.29 -0.73 9.40
C VAL A 231 20.72 0.70 9.55
N PRO A 232 20.40 1.42 8.44
CA PRO A 232 19.50 2.56 8.50
C PRO A 232 18.19 2.11 9.13
N ALA A 233 17.82 2.72 10.25
CA ALA A 233 16.74 2.25 11.11
C ALA A 233 15.49 1.82 10.31
N GLY A 234 15.14 0.53 10.40
CA GLY A 234 13.79 0.05 10.08
C GLY A 234 13.59 -0.81 8.82
N LEU A 235 14.51 -0.90 7.85
CA LEU A 235 14.30 -1.77 6.65
C LEU A 235 14.90 -3.17 6.84
N PHE A 236 16.20 -3.29 7.14
CA PHE A 236 16.86 -4.58 7.27
C PHE A 236 16.64 -5.26 8.63
N ASN A 237 16.43 -4.49 9.71
CA ASN A 237 16.04 -5.05 11.00
C ASN A 237 14.69 -5.77 10.91
N ARG A 238 13.76 -5.20 10.12
CA ARG A 238 12.49 -5.83 9.81
C ARG A 238 12.71 -7.07 8.97
N VAL A 239 13.28 -7.00 7.76
CA VAL A 239 13.40 -8.22 6.92
C VAL A 239 14.25 -9.34 7.56
N LYS A 240 15.19 -9.04 8.48
CA LYS A 240 15.86 -10.05 9.32
C LYS A 240 14.93 -10.77 10.31
N SER A 241 13.93 -10.08 10.85
CA SER A 241 13.02 -10.59 11.88
C SER A 241 11.75 -11.26 11.37
N HIS A 242 11.41 -11.14 10.08
CA HIS A 242 10.17 -11.74 9.57
C HIS A 242 10.28 -13.27 9.56
N THR A 243 9.17 -13.97 9.67
CA THR A 243 9.11 -15.43 9.52
C THR A 243 7.95 -15.84 8.60
N HIS A 244 7.32 -14.86 7.96
CA HIS A 244 6.19 -15.05 7.05
C HIS A 244 6.06 -13.83 6.12
N VAL A 245 5.24 -13.98 5.08
CA VAL A 245 4.82 -12.88 4.19
C VAL A 245 3.64 -12.15 4.84
N GLU A 246 3.72 -10.84 4.99
CA GLU A 246 2.65 -10.02 5.58
C GLU A 246 2.43 -8.69 4.86
N ASP A 247 1.24 -8.10 5.07
CA ASP A 247 0.95 -6.73 4.68
C ASP A 247 1.55 -5.75 5.70
N PHE A 248 2.28 -4.75 5.21
CA PHE A 248 2.71 -3.64 6.06
C PHE A 248 1.63 -2.58 6.06
N GLN A 249 1.28 -2.01 7.21
CA GLN A 249 0.41 -0.85 7.23
C GLN A 249 1.10 0.41 6.68
N GLY A 250 0.32 1.31 6.11
CA GLY A 250 0.79 2.62 5.68
C GLY A 250 1.26 3.44 6.88
N HIS A 251 2.25 4.30 6.67
CA HIS A 251 2.73 5.30 7.62
C HIS A 251 1.74 6.48 7.73
N GLY A 252 0.93 6.71 6.70
CA GLY A 252 -0.10 7.76 6.70
C GLY A 252 0.50 9.18 6.62
N LEU A 253 1.63 9.32 5.93
CA LEU A 253 2.42 10.56 5.86
C LEU A 253 2.04 11.45 4.66
N LEU A 254 1.21 10.94 3.74
CA LEU A 254 0.84 11.64 2.52
C LEU A 254 -0.36 12.56 2.75
N SER A 255 -0.28 13.76 2.19
CA SER A 255 -1.40 14.67 2.05
C SER A 255 -2.34 14.21 0.92
N ALA A 256 -3.59 14.69 0.93
CA ALA A 256 -4.55 14.41 -0.14
C ALA A 256 -4.01 14.84 -1.53
N LEU A 257 -3.33 15.99 -1.59
CA LEU A 257 -2.74 16.50 -2.84
C LEU A 257 -1.61 15.60 -3.36
N GLU A 258 -0.75 15.08 -2.48
CA GLU A 258 0.29 14.12 -2.87
C GLU A 258 -0.34 12.83 -3.41
N ILE A 259 -1.38 12.31 -2.75
CA ILE A 259 -2.11 11.13 -3.23
C ILE A 259 -2.72 11.40 -4.62
N GLU A 260 -3.40 12.53 -4.81
CA GLU A 260 -3.97 12.89 -6.12
C GLU A 260 -2.92 12.96 -7.22
N HIS A 261 -1.77 13.56 -6.94
CA HIS A 261 -0.68 13.69 -7.91
C HIS A 261 -0.09 12.32 -8.26
N ILE A 262 0.14 11.46 -7.26
CA ILE A 262 0.63 10.09 -7.47
C ILE A 262 -0.35 9.28 -8.31
N GLU A 263 -1.64 9.33 -7.97
CA GLU A 263 -2.68 8.59 -8.68
C GLU A 263 -2.81 9.06 -10.13
N ALA A 264 -2.75 10.38 -10.36
CA ALA A 264 -2.82 10.96 -11.70
C ALA A 264 -1.62 10.57 -12.58
N GLU A 265 -0.41 10.55 -12.02
CA GLU A 265 0.81 10.34 -12.81
C GLU A 265 1.15 8.86 -13.04
N VAL A 266 0.91 8.02 -12.04
CA VAL A 266 1.37 6.61 -12.04
C VAL A 266 0.37 5.61 -11.44
N GLY A 267 -0.73 6.05 -10.83
CA GLY A 267 -1.77 5.17 -10.28
C GLY A 267 -2.42 4.27 -11.33
N GLY A 268 -2.68 4.81 -12.52
CA GLY A 268 -3.19 4.04 -13.66
C GLY A 268 -2.25 2.93 -14.12
N LEU A 269 -0.92 3.14 -14.09
CA LEU A 269 0.06 2.11 -14.45
C LEU A 269 -0.01 0.92 -13.49
N TYR A 270 -0.16 1.19 -12.19
CA TYR A 270 -0.37 0.14 -11.18
C TYR A 270 -1.62 -0.69 -11.47
N LEU A 271 -2.74 -0.05 -11.79
CA LEU A 271 -3.98 -0.76 -12.11
C LEU A 271 -3.87 -1.53 -13.44
N GLU A 272 -3.19 -0.99 -14.46
CA GLU A 272 -2.90 -1.70 -15.71
C GLU A 272 -2.14 -3.01 -15.48
N ALA A 273 -1.29 -3.08 -14.44
CA ALA A 273 -0.50 -4.27 -14.11
C ALA A 273 -1.35 -5.48 -13.68
N TYR A 274 -2.60 -5.26 -13.25
CA TYR A 274 -3.57 -6.35 -13.01
C TYR A 274 -4.13 -6.94 -14.31
N GLY A 275 -4.03 -6.24 -15.44
CA GLY A 275 -4.47 -6.70 -16.75
C GLY A 275 -5.98 -6.99 -16.81
N ARG A 276 -6.35 -8.13 -17.40
CA ARG A 276 -7.76 -8.54 -17.57
C ARG A 276 -8.48 -8.92 -16.27
N GLN A 277 -7.75 -9.06 -15.16
CA GLN A 277 -8.36 -9.32 -13.85
C GLN A 277 -9.30 -8.20 -13.42
N LEU A 278 -9.11 -6.98 -13.94
CA LEU A 278 -9.99 -5.84 -13.64
C LEU A 278 -11.27 -5.80 -14.49
N ASP A 279 -11.36 -6.57 -15.58
CA ASP A 279 -12.48 -6.48 -16.51
C ASP A 279 -13.83 -6.84 -15.84
N PRO A 280 -13.93 -7.91 -15.02
CA PRO A 280 -15.16 -8.20 -14.28
C PRO A 280 -15.53 -7.11 -13.27
N ILE A 281 -14.53 -6.48 -12.65
CA ILE A 281 -14.71 -5.40 -11.67
C ILE A 281 -15.27 -4.16 -12.37
N SER A 282 -14.61 -3.68 -13.42
CA SER A 282 -15.07 -2.54 -14.21
C SER A 282 -16.45 -2.79 -14.83
N SER A 283 -16.70 -4.01 -15.31
CA SER A 283 -18.02 -4.39 -15.84
C SER A 283 -19.12 -4.34 -14.78
N LEU A 284 -18.85 -4.82 -13.56
CA LEU A 284 -19.80 -4.77 -12.46
C LEU A 284 -20.11 -3.33 -12.08
N LEU A 285 -19.09 -2.51 -11.85
CA LEU A 285 -19.24 -1.11 -11.47
C LEU A 285 -19.98 -0.30 -12.55
N PHE A 286 -19.67 -0.54 -13.83
CA PHE A 286 -20.34 0.14 -14.93
C PHE A 286 -21.83 -0.22 -15.05
N LYS A 287 -22.24 -1.43 -14.66
CA LYS A 287 -23.66 -1.84 -14.65
C LYS A 287 -24.47 -1.17 -13.54
N LYS A 288 -23.83 -0.67 -12.49
CA LYS A 288 -24.53 -0.01 -11.38
C LYS A 288 -25.18 1.29 -11.83
N THR A 289 -26.38 1.54 -11.34
CA THR A 289 -27.10 2.81 -11.53
C THR A 289 -26.80 3.76 -10.38
N TRP A 290 -26.70 3.21 -9.16
CA TRP A 290 -26.50 3.96 -7.92
C TRP A 290 -25.12 3.72 -7.32
N PHE A 291 -24.48 4.82 -6.93
CA PHE A 291 -23.27 4.83 -6.13
C PHE A 291 -23.59 5.47 -4.79
N GLY A 292 -23.63 4.62 -3.76
CA GLY A 292 -23.80 5.03 -2.39
C GLY A 292 -22.44 5.31 -1.73
N PHE A 293 -22.37 6.35 -0.92
CA PHE A 293 -21.18 6.67 -0.13
C PHE A 293 -21.54 6.95 1.32
N ASP A 294 -20.69 6.49 2.22
CA ASP A 294 -20.53 7.14 3.51
C ASP A 294 -19.93 8.55 3.33
N LEU A 295 -20.15 9.46 4.28
CA LEU A 295 -19.56 10.80 4.22
C LEU A 295 -18.26 10.88 5.03
N ASP A 296 -18.36 10.68 6.34
CA ASP A 296 -17.32 10.97 7.31
C ASP A 296 -16.16 9.96 7.23
N ASP A 297 -14.96 10.44 6.90
CA ASP A 297 -13.75 9.64 6.65
C ASP A 297 -13.76 8.80 5.37
N THR A 298 -14.81 8.94 4.55
CA THR A 298 -14.92 8.34 3.20
C THR A 298 -14.79 9.38 2.09
N LEU A 299 -15.53 10.49 2.15
CA LEU A 299 -15.44 11.59 1.18
C LEU A 299 -14.68 12.81 1.74
N HIS A 300 -14.53 12.91 3.07
CA HIS A 300 -13.78 13.98 3.74
C HIS A 300 -13.15 13.51 5.05
N GLU A 301 -12.20 14.28 5.60
CA GLU A 301 -11.40 13.93 6.78
C GLU A 301 -12.07 14.33 8.11
N PHE A 302 -13.26 13.79 8.40
CA PHE A 302 -14.05 14.19 9.57
C PHE A 302 -13.29 14.00 10.89
N ARG A 303 -12.66 12.84 11.12
CA ARG A 303 -11.94 12.58 12.40
C ARG A 303 -10.83 13.59 12.63
N LYS A 304 -10.08 13.97 11.59
CA LYS A 304 -9.00 14.98 11.70
C LYS A 304 -9.58 16.36 11.99
N ALA A 305 -10.61 16.76 11.24
CA ALA A 305 -11.24 18.07 11.41
C ALA A 305 -11.92 18.21 12.78
N SER A 306 -12.66 17.18 13.23
CA SER A 306 -13.28 17.17 14.55
C SER A 306 -12.25 17.14 15.67
N ALA A 307 -11.15 16.40 15.55
CA ALA A 307 -10.10 16.40 16.56
C ALA A 307 -9.46 17.80 16.71
N HIS A 308 -9.19 18.48 15.61
CA HIS A 308 -8.69 19.87 15.62
C HIS A 308 -9.68 20.84 16.28
N ALA A 309 -10.97 20.73 15.94
CA ALA A 309 -12.01 21.54 16.54
C ALA A 309 -12.17 21.29 18.05
N SER A 310 -12.14 20.03 18.49
CA SER A 310 -12.15 19.67 19.91
C SER A 310 -10.93 20.22 20.66
N GLN A 311 -9.73 20.20 20.07
CA GLN A 311 -8.54 20.82 20.69
C GLN A 311 -8.70 22.33 20.90
N SER A 312 -9.35 23.02 19.95
CA SER A 312 -9.65 24.45 20.09
C SER A 312 -10.60 24.72 21.26
N VAL A 313 -11.60 23.87 21.45
CA VAL A 313 -12.53 23.91 22.60
C VAL A 313 -11.79 23.68 23.91
N PHE A 314 -10.91 22.67 23.99
CA PHE A 314 -10.15 22.40 25.22
C PHE A 314 -9.21 23.56 25.58
N ALA A 315 -8.59 24.18 24.57
CA ALA A 315 -7.79 25.37 24.77
C ALA A 315 -8.62 26.55 25.30
N ALA A 316 -9.85 26.74 24.79
CA ALA A 316 -10.77 27.78 25.25
C ALA A 316 -11.22 27.56 26.69
N ILE A 317 -11.60 26.33 27.07
CA ILE A 317 -11.95 25.98 28.45
C ILE A 317 -10.82 26.36 29.41
N ARG A 318 -9.57 26.02 29.06
CA ARG A 318 -8.40 26.37 29.90
C ARG A 318 -8.17 27.88 30.02
N VAL A 319 -8.51 28.65 28.99
CA VAL A 319 -8.41 30.12 29.03
C VAL A 319 -9.52 30.72 29.89
N ASN A 320 -10.73 30.16 29.81
CA ASN A 320 -11.89 30.62 30.58
C ASN A 320 -11.78 30.28 32.08
N HIS A 321 -11.09 29.18 32.42
CA HIS A 321 -10.91 28.70 33.80
C HIS A 321 -9.41 28.58 34.17
N PRO A 322 -8.65 29.69 34.23
CA PRO A 322 -7.21 29.67 34.46
C PRO A 322 -6.79 29.16 35.85
N GLU A 323 -7.72 29.11 36.80
CA GLU A 323 -7.51 28.54 38.14
C GLU A 323 -7.58 27.00 38.17
N SER A 324 -8.13 26.36 37.13
CA SER A 324 -8.13 24.90 37.03
C SER A 324 -6.72 24.34 36.84
N LYS A 325 -6.49 23.16 37.41
CA LYS A 325 -5.25 22.39 37.19
C LYS A 325 -5.34 21.44 36.01
N ASP A 326 -6.49 21.38 35.35
CA ASP A 326 -6.72 20.47 34.24
C ASP A 326 -5.83 20.82 33.06
N THR A 327 -5.18 19.80 32.51
CA THR A 327 -4.44 19.89 31.27
C THR A 327 -5.38 19.66 30.08
N ILE A 328 -4.93 20.01 28.88
CA ILE A 328 -5.66 19.67 27.64
C ILE A 328 -5.80 18.14 27.51
N ASP A 329 -4.81 17.37 27.97
CA ASP A 329 -4.85 15.91 27.91
C ASP A 329 -5.92 15.34 28.84
N ASP A 330 -6.15 15.96 30.01
CA ASP A 330 -7.23 15.58 30.94
C ASP A 330 -8.60 15.83 30.31
N LEU A 331 -8.84 17.04 29.77
CA LEU A 331 -10.07 17.38 29.05
C LEU A 331 -10.32 16.44 27.87
N GLN A 332 -9.27 16.13 27.10
CA GLN A 332 -9.35 15.21 25.97
C GLN A 332 -9.69 13.77 26.41
N ALA A 333 -9.16 13.31 27.54
CA ALA A 333 -9.47 12.00 28.09
C ALA A 333 -10.94 11.91 28.52
N THR A 334 -11.44 12.88 29.28
CA THR A 334 -12.83 12.95 29.71
C THR A 334 -13.78 13.06 28.51
N TYR A 335 -13.47 13.90 27.53
CA TYR A 335 -14.30 14.06 26.33
C TYR A 335 -14.43 12.76 25.53
N ARG A 336 -13.34 11.98 25.42
CA ARG A 336 -13.36 10.66 24.77
C ARG A 336 -14.29 9.68 25.49
N ASP A 337 -14.35 9.72 26.82
CA ASP A 337 -15.26 8.85 27.59
C ASP A 337 -16.71 9.30 27.47
N ILE A 338 -16.99 10.61 27.41
CA ILE A 338 -18.31 11.15 27.08
C ILE A 338 -18.78 10.63 25.71
N LEU A 339 -17.93 10.68 24.68
CA LEU A 339 -18.27 10.17 23.34
C LEU A 339 -18.63 8.68 23.33
N ARG A 340 -17.88 7.86 24.08
CA ARG A 340 -18.14 6.41 24.22
C ARG A 340 -19.46 6.11 24.94
N SER A 341 -19.80 6.90 25.96
CA SER A 341 -21.04 6.72 26.71
C SER A 341 -22.30 7.02 25.90
N ASN A 342 -22.20 7.88 24.88
CA ASN A 342 -23.32 8.31 24.04
C ASN A 342 -23.49 7.49 22.74
N SER A 343 -22.66 6.48 22.49
CA SER A 343 -22.61 5.78 21.18
C SER A 343 -23.68 4.71 20.98
N ALA A 344 -24.41 4.31 22.01
CA ALA A 344 -25.25 3.11 21.98
C ALA A 344 -26.49 3.18 21.06
N ASN A 345 -26.92 4.40 20.65
CA ASN A 345 -28.02 4.64 19.70
C ASN A 345 -27.80 5.98 18.94
N ALA A 346 -26.58 6.21 18.45
CA ALA A 346 -26.16 7.54 18.03
C ALA A 346 -27.08 8.15 16.93
N PHE A 347 -27.63 9.33 17.21
CA PHE A 347 -28.34 10.20 16.26
C PHE A 347 -29.75 9.79 15.84
N THR A 348 -30.35 8.74 16.43
CA THR A 348 -31.72 8.30 16.09
C THR A 348 -32.83 9.07 16.81
N ASP A 349 -32.50 9.96 17.76
CA ASP A 349 -33.45 10.69 18.60
C ASP A 349 -33.94 12.03 18.02
N GLY A 350 -33.53 12.37 16.79
CA GLY A 350 -33.95 13.60 16.10
C GLY A 350 -33.24 14.89 16.55
N LYS A 351 -32.32 14.85 17.51
CA LYS A 351 -31.62 16.06 17.98
C LYS A 351 -30.72 16.68 16.91
N SER A 352 -30.58 18.00 16.95
CA SER A 352 -29.66 18.73 16.08
C SER A 352 -28.20 18.50 16.47
N SER A 353 -27.30 18.77 15.54
CA SER A 353 -25.87 18.66 15.79
C SER A 353 -25.35 19.64 16.86
N GLU A 354 -26.03 20.78 17.03
CA GLU A 354 -25.74 21.75 18.08
C GLU A 354 -26.15 21.21 19.46
N ASP A 355 -27.36 20.63 19.58
CA ASP A 355 -27.85 20.03 20.83
C ASP A 355 -26.90 18.93 21.32
N TYR A 356 -26.47 18.05 20.41
CA TYR A 356 -25.51 16.99 20.71
C TYR A 356 -24.16 17.52 21.19
N ARG A 357 -23.70 18.67 20.68
CA ARG A 357 -22.43 19.27 21.10
C ARG A 357 -22.59 20.04 22.41
N SER A 358 -23.72 20.72 22.59
CA SER A 358 -24.07 21.45 23.80
C SER A 358 -24.07 20.52 25.02
N ASP A 359 -24.77 19.37 24.93
CA ASP A 359 -24.77 18.33 25.97
C ASP A 359 -23.35 17.86 26.30
N ARG A 360 -22.54 17.58 25.27
CA ARG A 360 -21.17 17.10 25.45
C ARG A 360 -20.26 18.13 26.12
N PHE A 361 -20.41 19.41 25.79
CA PHE A 361 -19.59 20.49 26.38
C PHE A 361 -20.04 20.82 27.80
N GLN A 362 -21.34 20.80 28.09
CA GLN A 362 -21.86 20.92 29.46
C GLN A 362 -21.31 19.82 30.35
N ARG A 363 -21.44 18.55 29.92
CA ARG A 363 -20.92 17.41 30.68
C ARG A 363 -19.41 17.44 30.86
N LEU A 364 -18.68 17.97 29.88
CA LEU A 364 -17.23 18.15 30.00
C LEU A 364 -16.89 19.19 31.06
N LEU A 365 -17.55 20.35 31.06
CA LEU A 365 -17.35 21.39 32.07
C LEU A 365 -17.69 20.87 33.48
N GLU A 366 -18.85 20.21 33.62
CA GLU A 366 -19.30 19.63 34.89
C GLU A 366 -18.34 18.56 35.42
N ALA A 367 -17.84 17.68 34.55
CA ALA A 367 -16.89 16.63 34.93
C ALA A 367 -15.56 17.18 35.47
N HIS A 368 -15.23 18.42 35.13
CA HIS A 368 -14.05 19.15 35.58
C HIS A 368 -14.37 20.17 36.68
N GLY A 369 -15.58 20.13 37.25
CA GLY A 369 -15.97 20.97 38.39
C GLY A 369 -16.35 22.40 38.04
N HIS A 370 -16.55 22.70 36.76
CA HIS A 370 -17.04 24.00 36.29
C HIS A 370 -18.57 24.00 36.24
N GLU A 371 -19.21 25.08 36.68
CA GLU A 371 -20.64 25.29 36.47
C GLU A 371 -20.88 25.86 35.07
N PRO A 372 -21.45 25.09 34.12
CA PRO A 372 -21.60 25.55 32.75
C PRO A 372 -22.63 26.68 32.66
N SER A 373 -22.19 27.85 32.20
CA SER A 373 -23.11 28.94 31.85
C SER A 373 -23.59 28.81 30.41
N ARG A 374 -24.80 29.29 30.12
CA ARG A 374 -25.34 29.30 28.75
C ARG A 374 -24.43 30.05 27.77
N VAL A 375 -23.89 31.20 28.19
CA VAL A 375 -23.01 32.04 27.36
C VAL A 375 -21.72 31.29 27.02
N GLU A 376 -21.11 30.64 28.01
CA GLU A 376 -19.89 29.86 27.79
C GLU A 376 -20.13 28.70 26.82
N VAL A 377 -21.22 27.95 26.96
CA VAL A 377 -21.51 26.83 26.06
C VAL A 377 -21.76 27.34 24.62
N GLU A 378 -22.46 28.46 24.45
CA GLU A 378 -22.65 29.12 23.15
C GLU A 378 -21.30 29.55 22.53
N GLU A 379 -20.37 30.07 23.33
CA GLU A 379 -19.00 30.42 22.88
C GLU A 379 -18.22 29.18 22.45
N LEU A 380 -18.23 28.10 23.23
CA LEU A 380 -17.54 26.85 22.89
C LEU A 380 -18.10 26.21 21.62
N LEU A 381 -19.42 26.27 21.41
CA LEU A 381 -20.08 25.83 20.18
C LEU A 381 -19.59 26.65 18.96
N ALA A 382 -19.49 27.97 19.09
CA ALA A 382 -19.00 28.84 18.04
C ALA A 382 -17.52 28.57 17.71
N ILE A 383 -16.68 28.35 18.73
CA ILE A 383 -15.27 27.97 18.57
C ILE A 383 -15.17 26.64 17.84
N TYR A 384 -15.90 25.62 18.28
CA TYR A 384 -15.90 24.31 17.61
C TYR A 384 -16.32 24.44 16.14
N LYS A 385 -17.41 25.14 15.84
CA LYS A 385 -17.93 25.29 14.47
C LYS A 385 -16.94 26.01 13.55
N SER A 386 -16.32 27.09 14.03
CA SER A 386 -15.33 27.84 13.25
C SER A 386 -14.05 27.04 13.00
N SER A 387 -13.52 26.35 14.03
CA SER A 387 -12.36 25.48 13.90
C SER A 387 -12.64 24.26 13.02
N LEU A 388 -13.83 23.66 13.12
CA LEU A 388 -14.24 22.56 12.25
C LEU A 388 -14.26 23.01 10.79
N ARG A 389 -14.90 24.15 10.49
CA ARG A 389 -14.96 24.72 9.15
C ARG A 389 -13.58 24.95 8.55
N ALA A 390 -12.64 25.49 9.34
CA ALA A 390 -11.28 25.75 8.88
C ALA A 390 -10.47 24.47 8.60
N ALA A 391 -10.82 23.35 9.25
CA ALA A 391 -10.14 22.07 9.12
C ALA A 391 -10.82 21.07 8.17
N LEU A 392 -12.02 21.39 7.66
CA LEU A 392 -12.72 20.56 6.69
C LEU A 392 -11.87 20.36 5.44
N THR A 393 -11.61 19.10 5.09
CA THR A 393 -10.79 18.74 3.94
C THR A 393 -11.34 17.51 3.25
N LEU A 394 -11.45 17.57 1.92
CA LEU A 394 -11.86 16.45 1.09
C LEU A 394 -10.83 15.32 1.09
N LYS A 395 -11.31 14.09 0.92
CA LYS A 395 -10.46 12.97 0.55
C LYS A 395 -9.95 13.15 -0.87
N ALA A 396 -8.73 12.67 -1.12
CA ALA A 396 -8.10 12.71 -2.43
C ALA A 396 -9.04 12.16 -3.51
N GLY A 397 -9.31 12.94 -4.56
CA GLY A 397 -10.12 12.55 -5.70
C GLY A 397 -11.64 12.53 -5.49
N ALA A 398 -12.16 12.91 -4.32
CA ALA A 398 -13.59 12.82 -4.02
C ALA A 398 -14.45 13.55 -5.07
N VAL A 399 -14.17 14.83 -5.33
CA VAL A 399 -14.93 15.63 -6.32
C VAL A 399 -14.79 15.06 -7.73
N ARG A 400 -13.59 14.66 -8.14
CA ARG A 400 -13.34 14.10 -9.47
C ARG A 400 -14.09 12.79 -9.71
N LEU A 401 -14.10 11.90 -8.72
CA LEU A 401 -14.88 10.67 -8.77
C LEU A 401 -16.37 10.98 -8.95
N LEU A 402 -16.93 11.86 -8.12
CA LEU A 402 -18.35 12.22 -8.20
C LEU A 402 -18.72 12.87 -9.56
N GLN A 403 -17.85 13.72 -10.09
CA GLN A 403 -17.98 14.27 -11.45
C GLN A 403 -17.97 13.18 -12.52
N LYS A 404 -17.02 12.24 -12.45
CA LYS A 404 -16.92 11.11 -13.39
C LYS A 404 -18.16 10.23 -13.34
N LEU A 405 -18.69 9.93 -12.15
CA LEU A 405 -19.92 9.17 -11.98
C LEU A 405 -21.11 9.87 -12.66
N ARG A 406 -21.29 11.17 -12.43
CA ARG A 406 -22.37 11.93 -13.09
C ARG A 406 -22.22 12.02 -14.60
N SER A 407 -21.00 12.17 -15.11
CA SER A 407 -20.76 12.17 -16.55
C SER A 407 -21.15 10.85 -17.22
N HIS A 408 -21.18 9.75 -16.46
CA HIS A 408 -21.66 8.43 -16.89
C HIS A 408 -23.16 8.20 -16.61
N GLY A 409 -23.91 9.25 -16.26
CA GLY A 409 -25.33 9.16 -15.93
C GLY A 409 -25.62 8.37 -14.64
N LYS A 410 -24.62 8.16 -13.79
CA LYS A 410 -24.80 7.49 -12.50
C LYS A 410 -25.45 8.42 -11.48
N LYS A 411 -26.18 7.82 -10.55
CA LYS A 411 -26.82 8.49 -9.43
C LYS A 411 -25.98 8.35 -8.17
N VAL A 412 -25.87 9.42 -7.40
CA VAL A 412 -25.08 9.47 -6.17
C VAL A 412 -26.00 9.64 -4.97
N ILE A 413 -25.89 8.73 -4.01
CA ILE A 413 -26.57 8.81 -2.72
C ILE A 413 -25.54 8.82 -1.59
N ILE A 414 -25.72 9.70 -0.61
CA ILE A 414 -24.98 9.65 0.65
C ILE A 414 -25.87 8.95 1.69
N ILE A 415 -25.34 7.91 2.33
CA ILE A 415 -25.97 7.20 3.44
C ILE A 415 -25.01 7.26 4.62
N THR A 416 -25.27 8.13 5.58
CA THR A 416 -24.33 8.42 6.68
C THR A 416 -24.99 8.38 8.05
N GLU A 417 -24.19 8.22 9.10
CA GLU A 417 -24.66 8.32 10.47
C GLU A 417 -24.35 9.72 11.01
N GLY A 418 -25.33 10.38 11.61
CA GLY A 418 -25.13 11.73 12.13
C GLY A 418 -26.40 12.58 12.06
N PRO A 419 -26.40 13.73 12.74
CA PRO A 419 -27.49 14.70 12.63
C PRO A 419 -27.62 15.24 11.22
N GLN A 420 -28.84 15.38 10.70
CA GLN A 420 -29.11 15.81 9.33
C GLN A 420 -28.49 17.19 9.02
N ASP A 421 -28.65 18.15 9.94
CA ASP A 421 -28.16 19.52 9.81
C ASP A 421 -26.63 19.60 9.63
N ALA A 422 -25.88 18.78 10.35
CA ALA A 422 -24.42 18.72 10.22
C ALA A 422 -23.96 18.14 8.89
N GLN A 423 -24.66 17.12 8.38
CA GLN A 423 -24.30 16.44 7.15
C GLN A 423 -24.62 17.32 5.94
N GLU A 424 -25.77 18.02 5.94
CA GLU A 424 -26.12 19.03 4.94
C GLU A 424 -25.13 20.20 4.90
N TRP A 425 -24.76 20.71 6.08
CA TRP A 425 -23.76 21.76 6.20
C TRP A 425 -22.40 21.32 5.66
N THR A 426 -21.92 20.13 6.03
CA THR A 426 -20.65 19.56 5.57
C THR A 426 -20.63 19.41 4.05
N VAL A 427 -21.68 18.85 3.45
CA VAL A 427 -21.83 18.71 1.99
C VAL A 427 -21.77 20.07 1.28
N THR A 428 -22.35 21.10 1.87
CA THR A 428 -22.36 22.46 1.32
C THR A 428 -20.98 23.11 1.40
N GLU A 429 -20.35 23.10 2.58
CA GLU A 429 -19.03 23.72 2.79
C GLU A 429 -17.92 23.06 1.96
N LEU A 430 -18.02 21.76 1.73
CA LEU A 430 -17.07 21.01 0.89
C LEU A 430 -17.39 21.10 -0.61
N GLY A 431 -18.47 21.78 -1.00
CA GLY A 431 -18.88 21.92 -2.41
C GLY A 431 -19.34 20.62 -3.06
N LEU A 432 -19.80 19.64 -2.28
CA LEU A 432 -20.24 18.33 -2.77
C LEU A 432 -21.70 18.34 -3.26
N GLN A 433 -22.51 19.31 -2.80
CA GLN A 433 -23.94 19.40 -3.07
C GLN A 433 -24.33 19.25 -4.56
N PRO A 434 -23.63 19.87 -5.54
CA PRO A 434 -24.00 19.75 -6.94
C PRO A 434 -23.90 18.33 -7.51
N PHE A 435 -23.22 17.42 -6.80
CA PHE A 435 -22.96 16.07 -7.28
C PHE A 435 -23.86 15.01 -6.65
N ILE A 436 -24.57 15.33 -5.58
CA ILE A 436 -25.36 14.38 -4.79
C ILE A 436 -26.82 14.45 -5.21
N ASP A 437 -27.44 13.31 -5.55
CA ASP A 437 -28.87 13.22 -5.84
C ASP A 437 -29.70 13.09 -4.55
N ILE A 438 -29.19 12.34 -3.56
CA ILE A 438 -29.88 12.05 -2.30
C ILE A 438 -28.87 12.10 -1.14
N LEU A 439 -29.22 12.75 -0.04
CA LEU A 439 -28.54 12.65 1.25
C LEU A 439 -29.53 12.08 2.26
N THR A 440 -29.17 10.95 2.89
CA THR A 440 -29.98 10.35 3.94
C THR A 440 -29.12 10.01 5.15
N THR A 441 -29.65 10.32 6.34
CA THR A 441 -28.97 10.11 7.62
C THR A 441 -29.74 9.17 8.54
N THR A 442 -29.04 8.61 9.53
CA THR A 442 -29.68 7.90 10.65
C THR A 442 -30.67 8.78 11.40
N ASN A 443 -30.43 10.09 11.45
CA ASN A 443 -31.30 11.08 12.08
C ASN A 443 -32.61 11.29 11.34
N GLU A 444 -32.57 11.27 10.01
CA GLU A 444 -33.77 11.37 9.17
C GLU A 444 -34.61 10.08 9.21
N VAL A 445 -33.97 8.91 9.24
CA VAL A 445 -34.65 7.60 9.14
C VAL A 445 -35.01 7.02 10.51
N GLY A 446 -34.27 7.37 11.57
CA GLY A 446 -34.46 6.86 12.94
C GLY A 446 -33.85 5.49 13.20
N VAL A 447 -33.01 4.97 12.30
CA VAL A 447 -32.38 3.63 12.41
C VAL A 447 -30.89 3.74 12.07
N SER A 448 -30.02 3.03 12.80
CA SER A 448 -28.57 3.00 12.56
C SER A 448 -28.21 2.13 11.36
N LYS A 449 -26.97 2.25 10.84
CA LYS A 449 -26.51 1.36 9.75
C LYS A 449 -26.57 -0.11 10.13
N VAL A 450 -26.17 -0.44 11.37
CA VAL A 450 -26.14 -1.84 11.87
C VAL A 450 -27.53 -2.39 12.18
N ASP A 451 -28.52 -1.52 12.37
CA ASP A 451 -29.91 -1.90 12.69
C ASP A 451 -30.87 -1.85 11.48
N GLY A 452 -30.34 -1.64 10.27
CA GLY A 452 -31.13 -1.76 9.04
C GLY A 452 -31.37 -0.47 8.25
N LEU A 453 -30.57 0.59 8.45
CA LEU A 453 -30.65 1.83 7.67
C LEU A 453 -30.64 1.56 6.16
N PHE A 454 -29.76 0.69 5.68
CA PHE A 454 -29.66 0.39 4.24
C PHE A 454 -30.98 -0.11 3.65
N SER A 455 -31.63 -1.08 4.31
CA SER A 455 -32.93 -1.61 3.87
C SER A 455 -34.01 -0.52 3.87
N ALA A 456 -34.05 0.32 4.90
CA ALA A 456 -35.00 1.42 5.00
C ALA A 456 -34.79 2.48 3.90
N VAL A 457 -33.53 2.79 3.57
CA VAL A 457 -33.16 3.72 2.50
C VAL A 457 -33.54 3.16 1.12
N LEU A 458 -33.23 1.89 0.87
CA LEU A 458 -33.58 1.20 -0.38
C LEU A 458 -35.10 1.19 -0.60
N GLU A 459 -35.89 0.89 0.43
CA GLU A 459 -37.36 0.91 0.37
C GLU A 459 -37.88 2.33 0.12
N LYS A 460 -37.43 3.31 0.93
CA LYS A 460 -37.86 4.71 0.84
C LYS A 460 -37.67 5.30 -0.55
N HIS A 461 -36.55 4.99 -1.20
CA HIS A 461 -36.20 5.55 -2.51
C HIS A 461 -36.47 4.58 -3.67
N SER A 462 -37.10 3.43 -3.40
CA SER A 462 -37.38 2.38 -4.39
C SER A 462 -36.15 1.96 -5.20
N ILE A 463 -35.00 1.84 -4.53
CA ILE A 463 -33.74 1.43 -5.14
C ILE A 463 -33.57 -0.08 -5.01
N VAL A 464 -33.27 -0.74 -6.13
CA VAL A 464 -32.95 -2.18 -6.13
C VAL A 464 -31.52 -2.37 -5.59
N PRO A 465 -31.30 -3.24 -4.58
CA PRO A 465 -29.97 -3.42 -3.98
C PRO A 465 -28.88 -3.80 -4.99
N THR A 466 -29.22 -4.66 -5.95
CA THR A 466 -28.29 -5.13 -7.00
C THR A 466 -27.90 -4.05 -8.00
N ASP A 467 -28.60 -2.92 -8.03
CA ASP A 467 -28.28 -1.77 -8.88
C ASP A 467 -27.37 -0.75 -8.17
N MET A 468 -27.08 -0.97 -6.89
CA MET A 468 -26.22 -0.13 -6.07
C MET A 468 -24.84 -0.78 -5.83
N VAL A 469 -23.83 0.08 -5.72
CA VAL A 469 -22.58 -0.21 -5.00
C VAL A 469 -22.41 0.83 -3.89
N TYR A 470 -21.98 0.40 -2.71
CA TYR A 470 -21.78 1.27 -1.55
C TYR A 470 -20.30 1.34 -1.15
N VAL A 471 -19.79 2.54 -0.92
CA VAL A 471 -18.40 2.83 -0.55
C VAL A 471 -18.36 3.42 0.86
N GLY A 472 -17.57 2.84 1.76
CA GLY A 472 -17.42 3.34 3.14
C GLY A 472 -16.14 2.86 3.81
N ASP A 473 -15.78 3.48 4.92
CA ASP A 473 -14.50 3.24 5.61
C ASP A 473 -14.57 2.15 6.70
N SER A 474 -15.78 1.71 7.08
CA SER A 474 -15.98 0.80 8.20
C SER A 474 -16.49 -0.58 7.77
N GLU A 475 -15.71 -1.64 8.02
CA GLU A 475 -16.20 -3.01 7.81
C GLU A 475 -17.49 -3.30 8.62
N GLN A 476 -17.58 -2.75 9.84
CA GLN A 476 -18.68 -3.02 10.77
C GLN A 476 -19.92 -2.17 10.50
N ARG A 477 -19.75 -0.89 10.15
CA ARG A 477 -20.88 0.04 9.96
C ARG A 477 -21.28 0.18 8.50
N ASP A 478 -20.36 0.04 7.56
CA ASP A 478 -20.61 0.24 6.13
C ASP A 478 -20.74 -1.08 5.40
N ILE A 479 -19.69 -1.89 5.40
CA ILE A 479 -19.56 -3.02 4.49
C ILE A 479 -20.46 -4.18 4.91
N GLY A 480 -20.41 -4.60 6.17
CA GLY A 480 -21.23 -5.69 6.69
C GLY A 480 -22.74 -5.43 6.51
N PRO A 481 -23.27 -4.30 6.99
CA PRO A 481 -24.70 -4.02 6.88
C PRO A 481 -25.16 -3.77 5.43
N ALA A 482 -24.37 -3.11 4.58
CA ALA A 482 -24.72 -2.93 3.16
C ALA A 482 -24.80 -4.28 2.43
N ARG A 483 -23.86 -5.20 2.68
CA ARG A 483 -23.91 -6.56 2.13
C ARG A 483 -25.12 -7.34 2.62
N ALA A 484 -25.47 -7.21 3.90
CA ALA A 484 -26.66 -7.85 4.46
C ALA A 484 -27.95 -7.37 3.77
N ALA A 485 -27.96 -6.14 3.25
CA ALA A 485 -29.04 -5.59 2.43
C ALA A 485 -28.96 -5.97 0.93
N GLY A 486 -27.98 -6.78 0.52
CA GLY A 486 -27.81 -7.22 -0.88
C GLY A 486 -27.08 -6.23 -1.78
N ILE A 487 -26.35 -5.27 -1.21
CA ILE A 487 -25.62 -4.23 -1.95
C ILE A 487 -24.16 -4.69 -2.17
N ASP A 488 -23.61 -4.42 -3.37
CA ASP A 488 -22.18 -4.62 -3.63
C ASP A 488 -21.35 -3.56 -2.90
N THR A 489 -20.13 -3.89 -2.47
CA THR A 489 -19.39 -3.01 -1.55
C THR A 489 -17.95 -2.75 -1.96
N VAL A 490 -17.49 -1.55 -1.64
CA VAL A 490 -16.10 -1.13 -1.71
C VAL A 490 -15.68 -0.61 -0.34
N LEU A 491 -14.78 -1.32 0.32
CA LEU A 491 -14.12 -0.81 1.52
C LEU A 491 -13.09 0.25 1.12
N TYR A 492 -13.25 1.45 1.65
CA TYR A 492 -12.24 2.51 1.59
C TYR A 492 -11.30 2.40 2.79
N ASP A 493 -10.05 2.00 2.56
CA ASP A 493 -9.06 1.80 3.62
C ASP A 493 -7.67 2.29 3.16
N GLU A 494 -7.37 3.55 3.49
CA GLU A 494 -6.13 4.25 3.12
C GLU A 494 -4.86 3.58 3.66
N LYS A 495 -4.98 2.76 4.71
CA LYS A 495 -3.83 2.16 5.41
C LYS A 495 -3.52 0.73 4.97
N SER A 496 -4.37 0.13 4.16
CA SER A 496 -4.23 -1.25 3.68
C SER A 496 -3.85 -1.32 2.21
N ASN A 497 -3.46 -2.52 1.77
CA ASN A 497 -3.36 -2.82 0.35
C ASN A 497 -4.74 -2.89 -0.32
N CYS A 498 -4.75 -2.59 -1.61
CA CYS A 498 -5.94 -2.83 -2.43
C CYS A 498 -6.24 -4.33 -2.54
N ARG A 499 -7.53 -4.67 -2.60
CA ARG A 499 -8.02 -6.03 -2.86
C ARG A 499 -8.91 -6.01 -4.09
N LEU A 500 -8.37 -6.52 -5.20
CA LEU A 500 -8.96 -6.44 -6.55
C LEU A 500 -9.17 -7.82 -7.18
N ARG A 501 -9.48 -8.84 -6.37
CA ARG A 501 -9.72 -10.22 -6.83
C ARG A 501 -11.21 -10.55 -6.99
N ASP A 502 -12.04 -10.02 -6.11
CA ASP A 502 -13.48 -10.26 -6.08
C ASP A 502 -14.24 -8.97 -6.43
N PRO A 503 -14.98 -8.93 -7.55
CA PRO A 503 -15.80 -7.79 -7.96
C PRO A 503 -16.84 -7.34 -6.92
N HIS A 504 -17.31 -8.24 -6.06
CA HIS A 504 -18.36 -7.96 -5.07
C HIS A 504 -17.79 -7.47 -3.73
N SER A 505 -16.48 -7.63 -3.52
CA SER A 505 -15.79 -7.30 -2.27
C SER A 505 -14.45 -6.61 -2.53
N LEU A 506 -14.53 -5.37 -3.01
CA LEU A 506 -13.33 -4.56 -3.29
C LEU A 506 -12.82 -3.89 -2.01
N ARG A 507 -11.49 -3.70 -1.97
CA ARG A 507 -10.86 -2.76 -1.03
C ARG A 507 -9.97 -1.81 -1.82
N LEU A 508 -10.15 -0.52 -1.63
CA LEU A 508 -9.38 0.54 -2.26
C LEU A 508 -8.82 1.45 -1.18
N ASN A 509 -7.62 1.98 -1.38
CA ASN A 509 -6.98 2.92 -0.46
C ASN A 509 -6.99 4.37 -0.96
N SER A 510 -7.65 4.63 -2.09
CA SER A 510 -7.83 5.95 -2.66
C SER A 510 -9.07 5.97 -3.58
N LEU A 511 -9.79 7.10 -3.61
CA LEU A 511 -10.95 7.27 -4.50
C LEU A 511 -10.56 7.38 -5.99
N PRO A 512 -9.39 7.92 -6.39
CA PRO A 512 -8.94 7.92 -7.78
C PRO A 512 -8.85 6.52 -8.41
N LYS A 513 -8.58 5.47 -7.61
CA LYS A 513 -8.61 4.09 -8.11
C LYS A 513 -10.02 3.68 -8.54
N LEU A 514 -11.05 4.09 -7.81
CA LEU A 514 -12.44 3.86 -8.22
C LEU A 514 -12.80 4.67 -9.48
N GLU A 515 -12.33 5.92 -9.57
CA GLU A 515 -12.47 6.76 -10.77
C GLU A 515 -11.86 6.07 -12.00
N TYR A 516 -10.66 5.50 -11.87
CA TYR A 516 -10.00 4.75 -12.94
C TYR A 516 -10.81 3.51 -13.35
N LEU A 517 -11.27 2.71 -12.38
CA LEU A 517 -12.06 1.49 -12.66
C LEU A 517 -13.35 1.81 -13.41
N MET A 518 -13.96 2.98 -13.16
CA MET A 518 -15.11 3.48 -13.91
C MET A 518 -14.76 3.91 -15.33
N GLY A 519 -13.59 4.52 -15.54
CA GLY A 519 -13.13 4.96 -16.86
C GLY A 519 -12.65 3.83 -17.79
N ARG A 520 -12.26 2.67 -17.23
CA ARG A 520 -11.69 1.57 -18.03
C ARG A 520 -12.65 0.98 -19.07
N HIS A 521 -13.97 1.13 -18.88
CA HIS A 521 -14.97 0.68 -19.85
C HIS A 521 -15.03 1.58 -21.12
N GLU A 522 -14.41 2.76 -21.13
CA GLU A 522 -14.38 3.66 -22.30
C GLU A 522 -13.45 3.15 -23.42
N GLY A 523 -12.56 2.20 -23.14
CA GLY A 523 -11.53 1.70 -24.08
C GLY A 523 -11.62 0.21 -24.45
N ALA A 524 -12.71 -0.48 -24.06
CA ALA A 524 -12.93 -1.91 -24.32
C ALA A 524 -13.88 -2.15 -25.50
#